data_AF-Q7VAP3-F1
#
_entry.id   AF-Q7VAP3-F1
#
_cell.length_a   1.000
_cell.length_b   1.000
_cell.length_c   1.000
_cell.angle_alpha   90.00
_cell.angle_beta   90.00
_cell.angle_gamma   90.00
#
_symmetry.space_group_name_H-M   'P 1'
#
loop_
_entity.id
_entity.type
_entity.pdbx_description
1 polymer ?
#
loop_
_entity_poly.entity_id
_entity_poly.type
_entity_poly.pdbx_seq_one_letter_code
_entity_poly.pdbx_strand_id
1 'polypeptide(L)'
;MFIFKPILRILYLTIICICLLLFVPQANALNDSAVFAGGCFWCLEHDFESLKGVLSVESGYTGGKTIKPTYKNHKGHQEAIKITFDPLEVSFEELLKTYWRNIDPYDGGGQFCDRGDSYRPVIFYKDNSQYDLANNSLINAAEELSASSNNLAVKIERLDEFWEAEDYHQDFAQRNSVKYKFYRYSCGRDQRLDEVWGVNAREGIKWLKKMP
;
A
#
# COMPACT_ATOMS: atom_id res chain seq x y z
N MET A 1 37.19 -5.73 -57.99
CA MET A 1 37.29 -6.54 -56.75
C MET A 1 37.42 -5.67 -55.48
N PHE A 2 36.61 -4.59 -55.33
CA PHE A 2 36.72 -3.65 -54.20
C PHE A 2 35.37 -3.24 -53.57
N ILE A 3 34.23 -3.69 -54.11
CA ILE A 3 32.89 -3.23 -53.67
C ILE A 3 32.26 -4.15 -52.60
N PHE A 4 32.79 -5.37 -52.39
CA PHE A 4 32.22 -6.34 -51.43
C PHE A 4 32.61 -6.10 -49.96
N LYS A 5 33.75 -5.43 -49.68
CA LYS A 5 34.20 -5.14 -48.31
C LYS A 5 33.30 -4.18 -47.52
N PRO A 6 32.75 -3.08 -48.09
CA PRO A 6 31.90 -2.16 -47.32
C PRO A 6 30.54 -2.76 -46.95
N ILE A 7 29.93 -3.56 -47.82
CA ILE A 7 28.62 -4.19 -47.57
C ILE A 7 28.73 -5.21 -46.42
N LEU A 8 29.78 -6.03 -46.43
CA LEU A 8 30.03 -6.99 -45.36
C LEU A 8 30.30 -6.30 -44.02
N ARG A 9 31.00 -5.15 -44.03
CA ARG A 9 31.27 -4.36 -42.82
C ARG A 9 30.02 -3.71 -42.25
N ILE A 10 29.12 -3.21 -43.10
CA ILE A 10 27.81 -2.69 -42.69
C ILE A 10 26.97 -3.81 -42.08
N LEU A 11 26.93 -4.98 -42.73
CA LEU A 11 26.19 -6.14 -42.22
C LEU A 11 26.70 -6.59 -40.85
N TYR A 12 28.02 -6.66 -40.65
CA TYR A 12 28.63 -6.97 -39.37
C TYR A 12 28.31 -5.93 -38.29
N LEU A 13 28.36 -4.64 -38.63
CA LEU A 13 28.02 -3.57 -37.69
C LEU A 13 26.54 -3.58 -37.31
N THR A 14 25.64 -3.88 -38.26
CA THR A 14 24.20 -4.04 -37.97
C THR A 14 23.92 -5.26 -37.12
N ILE A 15 24.59 -6.40 -37.36
CA ILE A 15 24.44 -7.61 -36.55
C ILE A 15 24.97 -7.37 -35.12
N ILE A 16 26.11 -6.70 -34.96
CA ILE A 16 26.64 -6.32 -33.64
C ILE A 16 25.68 -5.38 -32.92
N CYS A 17 25.11 -4.39 -33.61
CA CYS A 17 24.16 -3.46 -33.02
C CYS A 17 22.84 -4.14 -32.60
N ILE A 18 22.32 -5.08 -33.41
CA ILE A 18 21.15 -5.91 -33.07
C ILE A 18 21.47 -6.84 -31.89
N CYS A 19 22.63 -7.50 -31.87
CA CYS A 19 23.05 -8.33 -30.74
C CYS A 19 23.19 -7.51 -29.44
N LEU A 20 23.68 -6.27 -29.51
CA LEU A 20 23.75 -5.37 -28.35
C LEU A 20 22.37 -4.94 -27.85
N LEU A 21 21.37 -4.78 -28.74
CA LEU A 21 19.99 -4.50 -28.36
C LEU A 21 19.26 -5.72 -27.75
N LEU A 22 19.73 -6.95 -28.02
CA LEU A 22 19.19 -8.18 -27.43
C LEU A 22 19.79 -8.50 -26.04
N PHE A 23 20.86 -7.79 -25.64
CA PHE A 23 21.52 -7.91 -24.34
C PHE A 23 21.22 -6.71 -23.43
N VAL A 24 20.04 -6.10 -23.55
CA VAL A 24 19.56 -5.21 -22.48
C VAL A 24 19.31 -6.11 -21.27
N PRO A 25 20.07 -5.97 -20.17
CA PRO A 25 19.73 -6.69 -18.96
C PRO A 25 18.31 -6.25 -18.58
N GLN A 26 17.36 -7.19 -18.56
CA GLN A 26 16.10 -6.94 -17.86
C GLN A 26 16.50 -6.59 -16.43
N ALA A 27 16.27 -5.34 -16.02
CA ALA A 27 16.33 -5.01 -14.62
C ALA A 27 15.30 -5.93 -13.95
N ASN A 28 15.77 -6.91 -13.18
CA ASN A 28 14.88 -7.61 -12.27
C ASN A 28 14.40 -6.53 -11.30
N ALA A 29 13.20 -6.00 -11.52
CA ALA A 29 12.56 -5.16 -10.54
C ALA A 29 12.40 -6.04 -9.30
N LEU A 30 13.24 -5.78 -8.28
CA LEU A 30 13.02 -6.39 -6.99
C LEU A 30 11.67 -5.87 -6.51
N ASN A 31 10.77 -6.80 -6.17
CA ASN A 31 9.49 -6.46 -5.56
C ASN A 31 9.72 -5.51 -4.39
N ASP A 32 8.84 -4.53 -4.24
CA ASP A 32 8.89 -3.57 -3.16
C ASP A 32 7.80 -3.88 -2.11
N SER A 33 7.85 -3.23 -0.95
CA SER A 33 6.91 -3.47 0.14
C SER A 33 6.44 -2.21 0.85
N ALA A 34 5.18 -2.23 1.28
CA ALA A 34 4.53 -1.19 2.06
C ALA A 34 3.88 -1.79 3.32
N VAL A 35 3.87 -1.05 4.43
CA VAL A 35 3.22 -1.50 5.67
C VAL A 35 2.27 -0.43 6.18
N PHE A 36 1.00 -0.79 6.36
CA PHE A 36 -0.06 0.13 6.78
C PHE A 36 -0.91 -0.47 7.90
N ALA A 37 -1.39 0.38 8.81
CA ALA A 37 -2.39 0.06 9.82
C ALA A 37 -3.56 1.05 9.73
N GLY A 38 -4.78 0.60 10.01
CA GLY A 38 -5.99 1.41 9.81
C GLY A 38 -7.27 0.69 10.15
N GLY A 39 -7.33 0.10 11.34
CA GLY A 39 -8.46 -0.70 11.82
C GLY A 39 -8.22 -2.18 11.68
N CYS A 40 -9.29 -2.97 11.68
CA CYS A 40 -9.18 -4.41 11.48
C CYS A 40 -8.42 -4.74 10.18
N PHE A 41 -7.34 -5.49 10.30
CA PHE A 41 -6.50 -5.87 9.17
C PHE A 41 -7.22 -6.70 8.10
N TRP A 42 -8.31 -7.41 8.42
CA TRP A 42 -9.08 -8.20 7.45
C TRP A 42 -9.73 -7.32 6.40
N CYS A 43 -10.10 -6.10 6.78
CA CYS A 43 -10.67 -5.15 5.84
C CYS A 43 -9.60 -4.57 4.94
N LEU A 44 -8.48 -4.12 5.51
CA LEU A 44 -7.38 -3.56 4.71
C LEU A 44 -6.74 -4.61 3.81
N GLU A 45 -6.52 -5.83 4.29
CA GLU A 45 -6.03 -6.95 3.50
C GLU A 45 -6.91 -7.14 2.25
N HIS A 46 -8.21 -7.33 2.46
CA HIS A 46 -9.18 -7.49 1.39
C HIS A 46 -9.23 -6.31 0.39
N ASP A 47 -9.14 -5.07 0.90
CA ASP A 47 -9.21 -3.87 0.07
C ASP A 47 -7.97 -3.72 -0.83
N PHE A 48 -6.83 -4.30 -0.46
CA PHE A 48 -5.58 -4.25 -1.23
C PHE A 48 -5.31 -5.47 -2.12
N GLU A 49 -5.78 -6.67 -1.74
CA GLU A 49 -5.58 -7.92 -2.49
C GLU A 49 -6.01 -7.85 -3.97
N SER A 50 -7.02 -7.04 -4.27
CA SER A 50 -7.58 -6.93 -5.63
C SER A 50 -6.86 -5.91 -6.53
N LEU A 51 -5.88 -5.17 -6.00
CA LEU A 51 -5.19 -4.15 -6.76
C LEU A 51 -4.21 -4.79 -7.75
N LYS A 52 -4.29 -4.35 -9.01
CA LYS A 52 -3.29 -4.74 -10.02
C LYS A 52 -1.88 -4.29 -9.57
N GLY A 53 -0.90 -5.15 -9.73
CA GLY A 53 0.48 -4.94 -9.28
C GLY A 53 0.75 -5.32 -7.83
N VAL A 54 -0.28 -5.56 -7.01
CA VAL A 54 -0.10 -6.17 -5.69
C VAL A 54 0.09 -7.68 -5.87
N LEU A 55 1.14 -8.21 -5.27
CA LEU A 55 1.55 -9.62 -5.37
C LEU A 55 1.10 -10.43 -4.15
N SER A 56 1.15 -9.82 -2.96
CA SER A 56 0.60 -10.41 -1.73
C SER A 56 0.25 -9.32 -0.73
N VAL A 57 -0.70 -9.63 0.15
CA VAL A 57 -1.02 -8.83 1.34
C VAL A 57 -1.07 -9.78 2.52
N GLU A 58 -0.29 -9.50 3.56
CA GLU A 58 -0.19 -10.33 4.76
C GLU A 58 -0.67 -9.53 5.98
N SER A 59 -1.59 -10.09 6.74
CA SER A 59 -2.05 -9.55 8.03
C SER A 59 -1.00 -9.78 9.13
N GLY A 60 -0.79 -8.79 10.01
CA GLY A 60 0.22 -8.88 11.07
C GLY A 60 0.18 -7.76 12.11
N TYR A 61 1.26 -7.68 12.89
CA TYR A 61 1.42 -6.76 14.01
C TYR A 61 2.75 -6.01 13.93
N THR A 62 2.75 -4.68 14.07
CA THR A 62 3.99 -3.87 14.14
C THR A 62 3.77 -2.59 14.96
N GLY A 63 4.82 -1.80 15.22
CA GLY A 63 4.78 -0.55 15.99
C GLY A 63 5.00 -0.71 17.51
N GLY A 64 4.74 -1.90 18.06
CA GLY A 64 5.02 -2.21 19.46
C GLY A 64 6.42 -2.74 19.72
N LYS A 65 6.73 -2.98 21.01
CA LYS A 65 8.06 -3.45 21.46
C LYS A 65 8.09 -4.92 21.88
N THR A 66 6.95 -5.60 21.89
CA THR A 66 6.90 -7.01 22.29
C THR A 66 7.38 -7.88 21.13
N ILE A 67 8.26 -8.83 21.43
CA ILE A 67 8.76 -9.81 20.48
C ILE A 67 7.71 -10.92 20.32
N LYS A 68 7.44 -11.36 19.09
CA LYS A 68 6.45 -12.41 18.78
C LYS A 68 5.06 -12.12 19.38
N PRO A 69 4.45 -10.95 19.07
CA PRO A 69 3.08 -10.66 19.46
C PRO A 69 2.13 -11.71 18.87
N THR A 70 0.97 -11.86 19.52
CA THR A 70 -0.13 -12.74 19.08
C THR A 70 -1.44 -11.96 19.13
N TYR A 71 -2.50 -12.49 18.54
CA TYR A 71 -3.81 -11.84 18.62
C TYR A 71 -4.25 -11.56 20.06
N LYS A 72 -3.91 -12.44 21.01
CA LYS A 72 -4.22 -12.25 22.43
C LYS A 72 -3.27 -11.32 23.18
N ASN A 73 -2.08 -11.07 22.64
CA ASN A 73 -1.05 -10.27 23.29
C ASN A 73 -0.17 -9.57 22.26
N HIS A 74 -0.59 -8.38 21.85
CA HIS A 74 0.13 -7.51 20.91
C HIS A 74 0.10 -6.05 21.38
N LYS A 75 0.11 -5.81 22.71
CA LYS A 75 0.00 -4.47 23.29
C LYS A 75 1.04 -3.51 22.69
N GLY A 76 0.59 -2.34 22.25
CA GLY A 76 1.45 -1.35 21.59
C GLY A 76 1.65 -1.58 20.10
N HIS A 77 1.33 -2.77 19.58
CA HIS A 77 1.31 -3.03 18.15
C HIS A 77 -0.05 -2.66 17.57
N GLN A 78 -0.03 -2.19 16.33
CA GLN A 78 -1.21 -2.05 15.49
C GLN A 78 -1.45 -3.35 14.71
N GLU A 79 -2.71 -3.69 14.49
CA GLU A 79 -3.10 -4.58 13.39
C GLU A 79 -2.74 -3.88 12.08
N ALA A 80 -1.84 -4.50 11.32
CA ALA A 80 -1.23 -3.95 10.14
C ALA A 80 -1.26 -4.96 8.99
N ILE A 81 -1.09 -4.46 7.78
CA ILE A 81 -0.87 -5.27 6.58
C ILE A 81 0.52 -4.99 6.02
N LYS A 82 1.19 -6.03 5.52
CA LYS A 82 2.39 -5.92 4.68
C LYS A 82 2.01 -6.26 3.25
N ILE A 83 2.16 -5.28 2.36
CA ILE A 83 1.88 -5.41 0.93
C ILE A 83 3.21 -5.66 0.23
N THR A 84 3.31 -6.73 -0.55
CA THR A 84 4.38 -6.92 -1.53
C THR A 84 3.85 -6.58 -2.91
N PHE A 85 4.53 -5.74 -3.67
CA PHE A 85 4.04 -5.24 -4.95
C PHE A 85 5.14 -5.15 -6.02
N ASP A 86 4.74 -5.19 -7.29
CA ASP A 86 5.59 -4.90 -8.44
C ASP A 86 5.60 -3.38 -8.70
N PRO A 87 6.72 -2.67 -8.46
CA PRO A 87 6.81 -1.23 -8.66
C PRO A 87 6.69 -0.80 -10.13
N LEU A 88 6.72 -1.73 -11.10
CA LEU A 88 6.44 -1.46 -12.50
C LEU A 88 4.94 -1.46 -12.82
N GLU A 89 4.11 -2.07 -11.97
CA GLU A 89 2.65 -2.12 -12.16
C GLU A 89 1.88 -1.17 -11.23
N VAL A 90 2.35 -0.97 -10.00
CA VAL A 90 1.74 -0.07 -9.02
C VAL A 90 2.81 0.66 -8.20
N SER A 91 2.64 1.96 -8.01
CA SER A 91 3.58 2.76 -7.20
C SER A 91 3.19 2.81 -5.72
N PHE A 92 4.17 3.11 -4.86
CA PHE A 92 3.89 3.38 -3.45
C PHE A 92 2.89 4.53 -3.24
N GLU A 93 2.89 5.54 -4.12
CA GLU A 93 1.93 6.66 -4.08
C GLU A 93 0.50 6.21 -4.38
N GLU A 94 0.32 5.24 -5.29
CA GLU A 94 -0.99 4.64 -5.58
C GLU A 94 -1.47 3.79 -4.41
N LEU A 95 -0.56 3.07 -3.74
CA LEU A 95 -0.87 2.34 -2.50
C LEU A 95 -1.26 3.31 -1.37
N LEU A 96 -0.55 4.43 -1.20
CA LEU A 96 -0.91 5.47 -0.23
C LEU A 96 -2.28 6.06 -0.53
N LYS A 97 -2.60 6.35 -1.81
CA LYS A 97 -3.94 6.81 -2.17
C LYS A 97 -5.02 5.80 -1.76
N THR A 98 -4.77 4.53 -2.04
CA THR A 98 -5.70 3.46 -1.68
C THR A 98 -5.85 3.33 -0.18
N TYR A 99 -4.76 3.51 0.58
CA TYR A 99 -4.80 3.56 2.04
C TYR A 99 -5.76 4.65 2.55
N TRP A 100 -5.59 5.90 2.09
CA TRP A 100 -6.43 7.02 2.51
C TRP A 100 -7.93 6.80 2.21
N ARG A 101 -8.25 6.11 1.12
CA ARG A 101 -9.65 5.79 0.76
C ARG A 101 -10.27 4.67 1.58
N ASN A 102 -9.47 3.92 2.33
CA ASN A 102 -9.96 2.78 3.12
C ASN A 102 -9.85 3.01 4.63
N ILE A 103 -9.52 4.22 5.09
CA ILE A 103 -9.46 4.60 6.51
C ILE A 103 -10.26 5.89 6.76
N ASP A 104 -10.75 6.09 7.98
CA ASP A 104 -11.22 7.39 8.45
C ASP A 104 -10.01 8.22 8.91
N PRO A 105 -9.63 9.27 8.17
CA PRO A 105 -8.41 10.02 8.43
C PRO A 105 -8.54 10.92 9.66
N TYR A 106 -9.74 11.12 10.21
CA TYR A 106 -9.97 11.96 11.39
C TYR A 106 -9.95 11.16 12.70
N ASP A 107 -9.98 9.83 12.64
CA ASP A 107 -10.15 9.00 13.83
C ASP A 107 -8.84 8.32 14.28
N GLY A 108 -8.21 8.93 15.29
CA GLY A 108 -6.99 8.41 15.90
C GLY A 108 -7.23 7.44 17.06
N GLY A 109 -8.48 7.16 17.44
CA GLY A 109 -8.79 6.33 18.62
C GLY A 109 -9.13 4.87 18.31
N GLY A 110 -8.99 4.47 17.04
CA GLY A 110 -9.52 3.25 16.46
C GLY A 110 -10.28 3.59 15.18
N GLN A 111 -10.70 2.60 14.41
CA GLN A 111 -11.31 2.82 13.11
C GLN A 111 -12.68 2.15 13.08
N PHE A 112 -13.69 2.93 12.69
CA PHE A 112 -15.08 2.47 12.59
C PHE A 112 -15.56 1.89 13.94
N CYS A 113 -16.05 0.65 13.95
CA CYS A 113 -16.47 -0.06 15.15
C CYS A 113 -15.30 -0.55 16.03
N ASP A 114 -14.09 -0.67 15.48
CA ASP A 114 -12.94 -1.23 16.20
C ASP A 114 -12.20 -0.12 16.95
N ARG A 115 -12.16 -0.22 18.28
CA ARG A 115 -11.62 0.84 19.15
C ARG A 115 -10.36 0.38 19.88
N GLY A 116 -9.44 1.31 20.07
CA GLY A 116 -8.22 1.11 20.86
C GLY A 116 -6.94 1.20 20.03
N ASP A 117 -5.83 1.05 20.74
CA ASP A 117 -4.48 1.25 20.21
C ASP A 117 -4.14 0.38 19.00
N SER A 118 -4.61 -0.88 19.01
CA SER A 118 -4.40 -1.84 17.93
C SER A 118 -5.00 -1.39 16.60
N TYR A 119 -6.00 -0.52 16.62
CA TYR A 119 -6.79 -0.14 15.46
C TYR A 119 -6.50 1.29 14.98
N ARG A 120 -5.47 1.94 15.53
CA ARG A 120 -5.12 3.31 15.13
C ARG A 120 -4.52 3.34 13.72
N PRO A 121 -4.81 4.38 12.92
CA PRO A 121 -4.25 4.48 11.59
C PRO A 121 -2.79 4.94 11.60
N VAL A 122 -1.91 4.15 10.98
CA VAL A 122 -0.47 4.43 10.86
C VAL A 122 0.04 4.02 9.48
N ILE A 123 0.87 4.85 8.87
CA ILE A 123 1.68 4.53 7.70
C ILE A 123 3.10 4.26 8.18
N PHE A 124 3.58 3.03 8.01
CA PHE A 124 4.93 2.64 8.42
C PHE A 124 5.90 2.74 7.24
N TYR A 125 6.87 3.64 7.32
CA TYR A 125 7.88 3.83 6.27
C TYR A 125 9.14 3.01 6.55
N LYS A 126 9.71 2.38 5.52
CA LYS A 126 10.96 1.61 5.68
C LYS A 126 12.24 2.42 5.42
N ASP A 127 12.14 3.47 4.62
CA ASP A 127 13.24 4.34 4.20
C ASP A 127 12.78 5.80 3.97
N ASN A 128 13.75 6.70 3.69
CA ASN A 128 13.47 8.13 3.51
C ASN A 128 12.56 8.42 2.30
N SER A 129 12.63 7.62 1.23
CA SER A 129 11.76 7.82 0.08
C SER A 129 10.30 7.59 0.47
N GLN A 130 10.01 6.49 1.18
CA GLN A 130 8.66 6.24 1.69
C GLN A 130 8.21 7.28 2.71
N TYR A 131 9.12 7.78 3.56
CA TYR A 131 8.81 8.87 4.49
C TYR A 131 8.33 10.13 3.77
N ASP A 132 9.08 10.57 2.75
CA ASP A 132 8.74 11.78 2.00
C ASP A 132 7.41 11.61 1.23
N LEU A 133 7.22 10.45 0.59
CA LEU A 133 5.98 10.13 -0.13
C LEU A 133 4.77 10.03 0.82
N ALA A 134 4.93 9.43 2.00
CA ALA A 134 3.89 9.36 3.02
C ALA A 134 3.48 10.76 3.50
N ASN A 135 4.45 11.64 3.81
CA ASN A 135 4.17 13.02 4.21
C ASN A 135 3.47 13.82 3.10
N ASN A 136 3.91 13.66 1.85
CA ASN A 136 3.23 14.28 0.71
C ASN A 136 1.80 13.75 0.55
N SER A 137 1.56 12.46 0.77
CA SER A 137 0.21 11.89 0.70
C SER A 137 -0.73 12.42 1.79
N LEU A 138 -0.21 12.70 3.00
CA LEU A 138 -0.95 13.34 4.08
C LEU A 138 -1.41 14.75 3.69
N ILE A 139 -0.51 15.52 3.06
CA ILE A 139 -0.82 16.87 2.55
C ILE A 139 -1.89 16.78 1.47
N ASN A 140 -1.72 15.90 0.48
CA ASN A 140 -2.68 15.72 -0.61
C ASN A 140 -4.07 15.28 -0.10
N ALA A 141 -4.11 14.36 0.87
CA ALA A 141 -5.36 13.92 1.50
C ALA A 141 -6.06 15.06 2.24
N ALA A 142 -5.31 15.87 2.99
CA ALA A 142 -5.86 17.03 3.67
C ALA A 142 -6.40 18.08 2.69
N GLU A 143 -5.67 18.35 1.60
CA GLU A 143 -6.10 19.27 0.55
C GLU A 143 -7.40 18.83 -0.12
N GLU A 144 -7.52 17.54 -0.49
CA GLU A 144 -8.75 17.02 -1.10
C GLU A 144 -9.93 17.11 -0.13
N LEU A 145 -9.70 16.87 1.15
CA LEU A 145 -10.71 17.00 2.20
C LEU A 145 -11.00 18.45 2.59
N SER A 146 -10.33 19.43 1.98
CA SER A 146 -10.39 20.84 2.38
C SER A 146 -10.14 21.03 3.89
N ALA A 147 -9.22 20.24 4.44
CA ALA A 147 -8.86 20.20 5.85
C ALA A 147 -7.39 20.59 6.06
N SER A 148 -7.03 20.96 7.29
CA SER A 148 -5.62 21.06 7.67
C SER A 148 -5.04 19.65 7.85
N SER A 149 -3.81 19.41 7.41
CA SER A 149 -3.10 18.15 7.67
C SER A 149 -2.97 17.84 9.15
N ASN A 150 -2.91 18.86 10.02
CA ASN A 150 -2.89 18.70 11.48
C ASN A 150 -4.21 18.14 12.05
N ASN A 151 -5.29 18.18 11.29
CA ASN A 151 -6.58 17.61 11.70
C ASN A 151 -6.69 16.13 11.34
N LEU A 152 -5.77 15.59 10.53
CA LEU A 152 -5.75 14.17 10.20
C LEU A 152 -4.97 13.42 11.28
N ALA A 153 -5.55 12.34 11.79
CA ALA A 153 -5.06 11.60 12.94
C ALA A 153 -4.02 10.52 12.58
N VAL A 154 -3.87 10.21 11.30
CA VAL A 154 -2.93 9.20 10.79
C VAL A 154 -1.50 9.55 11.19
N LYS A 155 -0.78 8.58 11.73
CA LYS A 155 0.64 8.72 12.05
C LYS A 155 1.52 8.20 10.93
N ILE A 156 2.70 8.81 10.78
CA ILE A 156 3.74 8.36 9.86
C ILE A 156 4.93 7.97 10.73
N GLU A 157 5.22 6.68 10.82
CA GLU A 157 6.19 6.14 11.77
C GLU A 157 7.20 5.21 11.09
N ARG A 158 8.40 5.10 11.65
CA ARG A 158 9.40 4.17 11.10
C ARG A 158 8.91 2.74 11.30
N LEU A 159 9.00 1.93 10.25
CA LEU A 159 8.72 0.50 10.34
C LEU A 159 9.75 -0.17 11.27
N ASP A 160 9.24 -0.73 12.38
CA ASP A 160 9.93 -1.71 13.22
C ASP A 160 9.72 -3.13 12.63
N GLU A 161 10.02 -4.19 13.38
CA GLU A 161 9.76 -5.57 12.93
C GLU A 161 8.25 -5.78 12.66
N PHE A 162 7.95 -6.42 11.53
CA PHE A 162 6.61 -6.86 11.18
C PHE A 162 6.45 -8.33 11.57
N TRP A 163 5.48 -8.61 12.43
CA TRP A 163 5.16 -9.95 12.89
C TRP A 163 3.91 -10.45 12.18
N GLU A 164 4.05 -11.46 11.34
CA GLU A 164 2.91 -12.09 10.68
C GLU A 164 1.90 -12.62 11.72
N ALA A 165 0.62 -12.36 11.46
CA ALA A 165 -0.48 -12.84 12.28
C ALA A 165 -0.73 -14.33 12.00
N GLU A 166 -1.45 -14.97 12.93
CA GLU A 166 -1.78 -16.38 12.83
C GLU A 166 -2.58 -16.71 11.56
N ASP A 167 -2.36 -17.91 10.98
CA ASP A 167 -2.93 -18.33 9.69
C ASP A 167 -4.45 -18.17 9.55
N TYR A 168 -5.20 -18.18 10.65
CA TYR A 168 -6.66 -18.00 10.61
C TYR A 168 -7.10 -16.55 10.38
N HIS A 169 -6.17 -15.59 10.46
CA HIS A 169 -6.40 -14.19 10.10
C HIS A 169 -6.10 -13.91 8.63
N GLN A 170 -5.24 -14.69 7.98
CA GLN A 170 -4.88 -14.50 6.57
C GLN A 170 -6.06 -14.87 5.65
N ASP A 171 -6.29 -14.07 4.63
CA ASP A 171 -7.38 -14.19 3.65
C ASP A 171 -8.77 -14.31 4.33
N PHE A 172 -8.97 -13.67 5.48
CA PHE A 172 -10.16 -13.91 6.30
C PHE A 172 -11.45 -13.59 5.54
N ALA A 173 -11.45 -12.50 4.76
CA ALA A 173 -12.58 -12.06 3.94
C ALA A 173 -12.96 -13.12 2.88
N GLN A 174 -11.96 -13.75 2.26
CA GLN A 174 -12.17 -14.80 1.27
C GLN A 174 -12.69 -16.08 1.94
N ARG A 175 -12.05 -16.50 3.04
CA ARG A 175 -12.35 -17.77 3.73
C ARG A 175 -13.65 -17.72 4.53
N ASN A 176 -14.11 -16.53 4.92
CA ASN A 176 -15.28 -16.34 5.79
C ASN A 176 -16.28 -15.32 5.22
N SER A 177 -16.53 -15.35 3.91
CA SER A 177 -17.26 -14.30 3.18
C SER A 177 -18.55 -13.79 3.85
N VAL A 178 -19.43 -14.67 4.34
CA VAL A 178 -20.69 -14.26 4.99
C VAL A 178 -20.42 -13.50 6.29
N LYS A 179 -19.55 -14.05 7.14
CA LYS A 179 -19.18 -13.44 8.44
C LYS A 179 -18.47 -12.12 8.22
N TYR A 180 -17.54 -12.05 7.27
CA TYR A 180 -16.82 -10.84 6.92
C TYR A 180 -17.76 -9.74 6.39
N LYS A 181 -18.65 -10.07 5.45
CA LYS A 181 -19.60 -9.09 4.90
C LYS A 181 -20.54 -8.53 5.97
N PHE A 182 -21.05 -9.39 6.85
CA PHE A 182 -21.86 -8.94 7.99
C PHE A 182 -21.07 -8.00 8.89
N TYR A 183 -19.85 -8.39 9.27
CA TYR A 183 -18.96 -7.57 10.09
C TYR A 183 -18.70 -6.19 9.47
N ARG A 184 -18.18 -6.15 8.22
CA ARG A 184 -17.87 -4.91 7.50
C ARG A 184 -19.08 -3.97 7.42
N TYR A 185 -20.24 -4.52 7.06
CA TYR A 185 -21.48 -3.75 6.99
C TYR A 185 -21.92 -3.21 8.35
N SER A 186 -21.93 -4.07 9.38
CA SER A 186 -22.37 -3.71 10.74
C SER A 186 -21.44 -2.67 11.39
N CYS A 187 -20.18 -2.63 10.98
CA CYS A 187 -19.20 -1.67 11.47
C CYS A 187 -19.33 -0.29 10.85
N GLY A 188 -20.20 -0.10 9.86
CA GLY A 188 -20.43 1.21 9.25
C GLY A 188 -19.26 1.71 8.41
N ARG A 189 -18.31 0.83 8.05
CA ARG A 189 -17.04 1.21 7.40
C ARG A 189 -17.29 1.98 6.12
N ASP A 190 -18.08 1.39 5.23
CA ASP A 190 -18.29 1.94 3.90
C ASP A 190 -19.12 3.23 3.95
N GLN A 191 -20.13 3.30 4.83
CA GLN A 191 -20.93 4.49 5.05
C GLN A 191 -20.07 5.65 5.55
N ARG A 192 -19.16 5.38 6.49
CA ARG A 192 -18.24 6.41 7.01
C ARG A 192 -17.28 6.91 5.94
N LEU A 193 -16.76 6.02 5.09
CA LEU A 193 -15.89 6.41 3.98
C LEU A 193 -16.65 7.25 2.94
N ASP A 194 -17.91 6.92 2.68
CA ASP A 194 -18.78 7.71 1.80
C ASP A 194 -19.08 9.10 2.39
N GLU A 195 -19.23 9.23 3.72
CA GLU A 195 -19.36 10.54 4.39
C GLU A 195 -18.09 11.39 4.30
N VAL A 196 -16.91 10.76 4.44
CA VAL A 196 -15.63 11.47 4.43
C VAL A 196 -15.26 11.91 3.02
N TRP A 197 -15.39 11.01 2.04
CA TRP A 197 -14.86 11.22 0.68
C TRP A 197 -15.94 11.51 -0.37
N GLY A 198 -17.22 11.37 -0.04
CA GLY A 198 -18.32 11.58 -0.97
C GLY A 198 -18.19 10.73 -2.23
N VAL A 199 -18.38 11.36 -3.39
CA VAL A 199 -18.23 10.70 -4.70
C VAL A 199 -16.82 10.14 -4.93
N ASN A 200 -15.80 10.67 -4.26
CA ASN A 200 -14.42 10.23 -4.40
C ASN A 200 -14.08 8.99 -3.55
N ALA A 201 -15.01 8.49 -2.72
CA ALA A 201 -14.78 7.33 -1.86
C ALA A 201 -14.40 6.07 -2.65
N ARG A 202 -14.94 5.93 -3.88
CA ARG A 202 -14.78 4.75 -4.74
C ARG A 202 -14.19 5.07 -6.12
N GLU A 203 -13.89 6.34 -6.41
CA GLU A 203 -13.36 6.76 -7.71
C GLU A 203 -11.83 6.81 -7.74
N GLY A 204 -11.27 6.26 -8.83
CA GLY A 204 -10.00 6.60 -9.47
C GLY A 204 -8.80 6.91 -8.57
N ILE A 205 -7.87 5.96 -8.46
CA ILE A 205 -6.59 5.99 -7.75
C ILE A 205 -5.58 6.99 -8.39
N LYS A 206 -6.00 8.13 -8.95
CA LYS A 206 -5.08 9.18 -9.43
C LYS A 206 -5.24 10.45 -8.62
N TRP A 207 -4.26 10.79 -7.78
CA TRP A 207 -4.11 12.17 -7.31
C TRP A 207 -3.77 13.02 -8.53
N LEU A 208 -4.61 14.00 -8.87
CA LEU A 208 -4.27 14.94 -9.93
C LEU A 208 -3.07 15.74 -9.45
N LYS A 209 -1.91 15.49 -10.04
CA LYS A 209 -0.70 16.28 -9.81
C LYS A 209 -0.99 17.71 -10.26
N LYS A 210 -1.27 18.64 -9.34
CA LYS A 210 -1.01 20.05 -9.63
C LYS A 210 0.49 20.24 -9.44
N MET A 211 1.23 20.11 -10.55
CA MET A 211 2.56 20.71 -10.62
C MET A 211 2.39 22.24 -10.60
N PRO A 212 3.33 22.98 -9.98
CA PRO A 212 3.24 24.42 -9.81
C PRO A 212 3.02 25.19 -11.12
#